data_AF-A0A9D1IU74-F1
#
_entry.id   AF-A0A9D1IU74-F1
#
_cell.length_a   1.000
_cell.length_b   1.000
_cell.length_c   1.000
_cell.angle_alpha   90.00
_cell.angle_beta   90.00
_cell.angle_gamma   90.00
#
_symmetry.space_group_name_H-M   'P 1'
#
loop_
_entity.id
_entity.type
_entity.pdbx_description
1 polymer ?
#
loop_
_entity_poly.entity_id
_entity_poly.type
_entity_poly.pdbx_seq_one_letter_code
_entity_poly.pdbx_strand_id
1 'polypeptide(L)'
;MKIEALLSRGRAGAVPMVQLVAWTGLDSRSIRQLIERERRQGAPILSDNRSGYFLAGSPEEVERFSRSMEHRAREILRTAAAVRAAAGCAGRHPAPPCSTFGTPSEGPGGLNRS
;
A
#
# COMPACT_ATOMS: atom_id res chain seq x y z
N MET A 1 -11.01 10.53 -14.38
CA MET A 1 -9.95 11.40 -13.82
C MET A 1 -8.98 10.54 -13.04
N LYS A 2 -7.69 10.82 -13.18
CA LYS A 2 -6.62 10.09 -12.48
C LYS A 2 -5.96 10.97 -11.42
N ILE A 3 -5.84 10.48 -10.20
CA ILE A 3 -5.16 11.21 -9.12
C ILE A 3 -3.65 11.13 -9.27
N GLU A 4 -3.09 10.03 -9.80
CA GLU A 4 -1.65 9.93 -10.07
C GLU A 4 -1.10 11.10 -10.90
N ALA A 5 -1.90 11.64 -11.83
CA ALA A 5 -1.50 12.75 -12.69
C ALA A 5 -1.37 14.10 -11.94
N LEU A 6 -1.96 14.23 -10.75
CA LEU A 6 -1.87 15.42 -9.91
C LEU A 6 -0.71 15.33 -8.90
N LEU A 7 -0.05 14.19 -8.80
CA LEU A 7 0.98 13.93 -7.81
C LEU A 7 2.37 14.00 -8.42
N SER A 8 3.29 14.60 -7.67
CA SER A 8 4.71 14.60 -8.03
C SER A 8 5.40 13.33 -7.51
N ARG A 9 6.49 12.94 -8.19
CA ARG A 9 7.31 11.80 -7.79
C ARG A 9 8.22 12.17 -6.62
N GLY A 10 8.38 11.23 -5.71
CA GLY A 10 9.20 11.36 -4.51
C GLY A 10 8.55 12.21 -3.42
N ARG A 11 9.07 12.04 -2.20
CA ARG A 11 8.52 12.69 -1.00
C ARG A 11 8.57 14.22 -1.02
N ALA A 12 9.54 14.80 -1.72
CA ALA A 12 9.70 16.25 -1.82
C ALA A 12 8.50 16.94 -2.51
N GLY A 13 7.80 16.22 -3.39
CA GLY A 13 6.60 16.68 -4.08
C GLY A 13 5.29 16.19 -3.45
N ALA A 14 5.30 15.85 -2.16
CA ALA A 14 4.10 15.38 -1.49
C ALA A 14 3.01 16.45 -1.45
N VAL A 15 1.81 16.05 -1.86
CA VAL A 15 0.64 16.92 -1.94
C VAL A 15 -0.26 16.65 -0.74
N PRO A 16 -0.58 17.66 0.07
CA PRO A 16 -1.50 17.52 1.19
C PRO A 16 -2.95 17.33 0.71
N MET A 17 -3.76 16.66 1.53
CA MET A 17 -5.18 16.40 1.21
C MET A 17 -5.97 17.67 0.88
N VAL A 18 -5.71 18.75 1.63
CA VAL A 18 -6.39 20.05 1.43
C VAL A 18 -6.16 20.60 0.01
N GLN A 19 -4.96 20.40 -0.53
CA GLN A 19 -4.61 20.86 -1.86
C GLN A 19 -5.27 19.98 -2.95
N LEU A 20 -5.37 18.67 -2.72
CA LEU A 20 -6.11 17.78 -3.61
C LEU A 20 -7.61 18.12 -3.67
N VAL A 21 -8.22 18.49 -2.53
CA VAL A 21 -9.61 18.98 -2.49
C VAL A 21 -9.74 20.26 -3.32
N ALA A 22 -8.83 21.21 -3.16
CA ALA A 22 -8.87 22.47 -3.91
C ALA A 22 -8.74 22.28 -5.43
N TRP A 23 -7.88 21.36 -5.88
CA TRP A 23 -7.68 21.10 -7.32
C TRP A 23 -8.80 20.30 -7.97
N THR A 24 -9.40 19.37 -7.22
CA THR A 24 -10.40 18.44 -7.77
C THR A 24 -11.84 18.90 -7.55
N GLY A 25 -12.07 19.79 -6.58
CA GLY A 25 -13.41 20.15 -6.10
C GLY A 25 -14.14 18.99 -5.40
N LEU A 26 -13.46 17.86 -5.17
CA LEU A 26 -14.02 16.68 -4.51
C LEU A 26 -13.77 16.73 -3.01
N ASP A 27 -14.66 16.11 -2.25
CA ASP A 27 -14.48 15.96 -0.81
C ASP A 27 -13.37 14.93 -0.49
N SER A 28 -12.81 15.01 0.71
CA SER A 28 -11.68 14.16 1.11
C SER A 28 -12.02 12.66 1.18
N ARG A 29 -13.30 12.27 1.30
CA ARG A 29 -13.70 10.85 1.26
C ARG A 29 -13.60 10.32 -0.17
N SER A 30 -14.14 11.07 -1.14
CA SER A 30 -14.06 10.73 -2.57
C SER A 30 -12.61 10.64 -3.05
N ILE A 31 -11.76 11.57 -2.64
CA ILE A 31 -10.32 11.54 -2.98
C ILE A 31 -9.64 10.28 -2.44
N ARG A 32 -9.90 9.91 -1.18
CA ARG A 32 -9.34 8.67 -0.60
C ARG A 32 -9.81 7.42 -1.34
N GLN A 33 -11.09 7.37 -1.73
CA GLN A 33 -11.62 6.25 -2.52
C GLN A 33 -10.97 6.16 -3.90
N LEU A 34 -10.73 7.30 -4.56
CA LEU A 34 -10.03 7.36 -5.84
C LEU A 34 -8.58 6.89 -5.71
N ILE A 35 -7.84 7.36 -4.70
CA ILE A 35 -6.47 6.92 -4.41
C ILE A 35 -6.43 5.41 -4.20
N GLU A 36 -7.33 4.88 -3.36
CA GLU A 36 -7.39 3.45 -3.07
C GLU A 36 -7.73 2.62 -4.32
N ARG A 37 -8.64 3.11 -5.16
CA ARG A 37 -8.95 2.47 -6.45
C ARG A 37 -7.72 2.42 -7.35
N GLU A 38 -6.97 3.51 -7.46
CA GLU A 38 -5.76 3.56 -8.29
C GLU A 38 -4.63 2.71 -7.73
N ARG A 39 -4.44 2.67 -6.41
CA ARG A 39 -3.50 1.74 -5.76
C ARG A 39 -3.79 0.29 -6.13
N ARG A 40 -5.07 -0.11 -6.11
CA ARG A 40 -5.50 -1.46 -6.51
C ARG A 40 -5.31 -1.75 -8.00
N GLN A 41 -5.26 -0.71 -8.83
CA GLN A 41 -4.94 -0.81 -10.25
C GLN A 41 -3.42 -0.82 -10.51
N GLY A 42 -2.58 -0.70 -9.47
CA GLY A 42 -1.12 -0.75 -9.56
C GLY A 42 -0.44 0.62 -9.54
N ALA A 43 -1.15 1.73 -9.31
CA ALA A 43 -0.52 3.04 -9.20
C ALA A 43 0.30 3.13 -7.90
N PRO A 44 1.61 3.49 -7.96
CA PRO A 44 2.50 3.52 -6.79
C PRO A 44 2.31 4.81 -5.98
N ILE A 45 1.08 5.07 -5.53
CA ILE A 45 0.71 6.25 -4.73
C ILE A 45 1.04 5.96 -3.26
N LEU A 46 2.05 6.61 -2.72
CA LEU A 46 2.47 6.50 -1.33
C LEU A 46 1.81 7.57 -0.46
N SER A 47 1.71 7.31 0.84
CA SER A 47 1.17 8.26 1.82
C SER A 47 2.08 8.37 3.03
N ASP A 48 2.39 9.59 3.44
CA ASP A 48 3.12 9.91 4.66
C ASP A 48 2.25 10.72 5.61
N ASN A 49 2.27 10.38 6.91
CA ASN A 49 1.47 11.02 7.94
C ASN A 49 1.81 12.51 8.11
N ARG A 50 3.01 12.95 7.71
CA ARG A 50 3.44 14.35 7.79
C ARG A 50 3.21 15.14 6.49
N SER A 51 3.49 14.53 5.35
CA SER A 51 3.67 15.27 4.10
C SER A 51 2.48 15.15 3.12
N GLY A 52 1.65 14.11 3.25
CA GLY A 52 0.52 13.86 2.34
C GLY A 52 0.80 12.72 1.35
N TYR A 53 0.34 12.88 0.11
CA TYR A 53 0.37 11.84 -0.93
C TYR A 53 1.38 12.17 -2.04
N PHE A 54 2.09 11.17 -2.54
CA PHE A 54 3.07 11.32 -3.61
C PHE A 54 3.22 10.01 -4.40
N LEU A 55 3.81 10.08 -5.60
CA LEU A 55 4.17 8.88 -6.34
C LEU A 55 5.55 8.38 -5.89
N ALA A 56 5.73 7.07 -5.80
CA ALA A 56 7.05 6.49 -5.58
C ALA A 56 8.01 6.95 -6.69
N GLY A 57 9.16 7.49 -6.28
CA GLY A 57 10.26 7.84 -7.17
C GLY A 57 11.19 6.66 -7.46
N SER A 58 11.13 5.60 -6.64
CA SER A 58 11.98 4.41 -6.79
C SER A 58 11.27 3.13 -6.34
N PRO A 59 11.68 1.94 -6.84
CA PRO A 59 11.10 0.66 -6.42
C PRO A 59 11.36 0.37 -4.94
N GLU A 60 12.44 0.87 -4.35
CA GLU A 60 12.74 0.73 -2.93
C GLU A 60 11.72 1.47 -2.06
N GLU A 61 11.20 2.62 -2.51
CA GLU A 61 10.13 3.33 -1.82
C GLU A 61 8.82 2.53 -1.84
N VAL A 62 8.51 1.87 -2.97
CA VAL A 62 7.36 0.96 -3.07
C VAL A 62 7.52 -0.21 -2.11
N GLU A 63 8.66 -0.89 -2.13
CA GLU A 63 8.92 -2.04 -1.27
C GLU A 63 8.85 -1.66 0.22
N ARG A 64 9.47 -0.54 0.61
CA ARG A 64 9.41 -0.03 1.98
C ARG A 64 7.98 0.26 2.41
N PHE A 65 7.18 0.86 1.52
CA PHE A 65 5.78 1.16 1.81
C PHE A 65 4.95 -0.13 1.94
N SER A 66 5.10 -1.08 1.02
CA SER A 66 4.43 -2.38 1.07
C SER A 66 4.74 -3.13 2.37
N ARG A 67 6.02 -3.23 2.75
CA ARG A 67 6.43 -3.83 4.04
C ARG A 67 5.81 -3.13 5.24
N SER A 68 5.73 -1.81 5.20
CA SER A 68 5.09 -1.02 6.27
C SER A 68 3.58 -1.31 6.36
N MET A 69 2.88 -1.38 5.22
CA MET A 69 1.46 -1.75 5.18
C MET A 69 1.22 -3.16 5.72
N GLU A 70 2.02 -4.13 5.32
CA GLU A 70 1.92 -5.52 5.77
C GLU A 70 2.17 -5.65 7.27
N HIS A 71 3.18 -4.93 7.79
CA HIS A 71 3.42 -4.89 9.23
C HIS A 71 2.21 -4.32 9.97
N ARG A 72 1.67 -3.19 9.50
CA ARG A 72 0.47 -2.59 10.09
C ARG A 72 -0.74 -3.53 10.02
N ALA A 73 -0.93 -4.24 8.92
CA ALA A 73 -2.01 -5.22 8.77
C ALA A 73 -1.88 -6.34 9.81
N ARG A 74 -0.67 -6.85 10.04
CA ARG A 74 -0.41 -7.86 11.09
C ARG A 74 -0.74 -7.32 12.49
N GLU A 75 -0.37 -6.09 12.81
CA GLU A 75 -0.70 -5.48 14.11
C GLU A 75 -2.21 -5.28 14.29
N ILE A 76 -2.93 -4.89 13.23
CA ILE A 76 -4.40 -4.80 13.25
C ILE A 76 -5.02 -6.18 13.51
N LEU A 77 -4.55 -7.22 12.84
CA LEU A 77 -5.06 -8.59 13.02
C LEU A 77 -4.77 -9.13 14.43
N ARG A 78 -3.57 -8.87 14.97
CA ARG A 78 -3.20 -9.23 16.35
C ARG A 78 -4.12 -8.54 17.36
N THR A 79 -4.36 -7.25 17.18
CA THR A 79 -5.25 -6.47 18.04
C THR A 79 -6.68 -7.02 17.98
N ALA A 80 -7.21 -7.27 16.78
CA ALA A 80 -8.54 -7.84 16.61
C ALA A 80 -8.67 -9.26 17.18
N ALA A 81 -7.60 -10.06 17.19
CA ALA A 81 -7.57 -11.36 17.85
C ALA A 81 -7.62 -11.22 19.37
N ALA A 82 -6.82 -10.32 19.95
CA ALA A 82 -6.81 -10.05 21.40
C ALA A 82 -8.18 -9.56 21.90
N VAL A 83 -8.82 -8.63 21.18
CA VAL A 83 -10.17 -8.13 21.50
C VAL A 83 -11.20 -9.26 21.46
N ARG A 84 -11.16 -10.13 20.44
CA ARG A 84 -12.07 -11.29 20.35
C ARG A 84 -11.85 -12.30 21.48
N ALA A 85 -10.59 -12.56 21.85
CA ALA A 85 -10.26 -13.45 22.94
C ALA A 85 -10.80 -12.91 24.28
N ALA A 86 -10.62 -11.60 24.54
CA ALA A 86 -11.17 -10.94 25.72
C ALA A 86 -12.70 -10.97 25.78
N ALA A 87 -13.36 -10.89 24.62
CA ALA A 87 -14.82 -10.97 24.51
C ALA A 87 -15.38 -12.40 24.56
N GLY A 88 -14.53 -13.44 24.67
CA GLY A 88 -14.97 -14.85 24.63
C GLY A 88 -15.44 -15.33 23.24
N CYS A 89 -15.20 -14.55 22.18
CA CYS A 89 -15.57 -14.88 20.81
C CYS A 89 -14.52 -15.78 20.13
N ALA A 90 -14.28 -16.97 20.66
CA ALA A 90 -13.41 -17.97 20.04
C ALA A 90 -14.20 -18.78 19.00
N GLY A 91 -14.25 -18.37 17.72
CA GLY A 91 -14.91 -19.23 16.73
C GLY A 91 -15.11 -18.77 15.29
N ARG A 92 -14.79 -17.53 14.91
CA ARG A 92 -14.85 -17.14 13.48
C ARG A 92 -13.58 -16.41 13.09
N HIS A 93 -12.70 -17.09 12.36
CA HIS A 93 -11.54 -16.49 11.70
C HIS A 93 -11.61 -16.83 10.20
N PRO A 94 -11.65 -15.85 9.29
CA PRO A 94 -11.17 -16.07 7.93
C PRO A 94 -9.65 -16.19 7.99
N ALA A 95 -9.11 -17.33 7.56
CA ALA A 95 -7.67 -17.60 7.58
C ALA A 95 -6.86 -16.46 6.93
N PRO A 96 -5.69 -16.08 7.48
CA PRO A 96 -4.82 -15.12 6.80
C PRO A 96 -4.37 -15.69 5.45
N PRO A 97 -4.19 -14.87 4.40
CA PRO A 97 -3.60 -15.37 3.16
C PRO A 97 -2.21 -15.91 3.49
N CYS A 98 -1.99 -17.17 3.13
CA CYS A 98 -0.72 -17.86 3.25
C CYS A 98 0.36 -17.00 2.58
N SER A 99 1.33 -16.52 3.36
CA SER A 99 2.48 -15.77 2.86
C SER A 99 3.46 -16.71 2.18
N THR A 100 3.20 -17.09 0.93
CA THR A 100 4.21 -17.65 0.02
C THR A 100 4.76 -16.54 -0.87
N PHE A 101 5.60 -15.67 -0.29
CA PHE A 101 6.54 -14.89 -1.08
C PHE A 101 7.68 -15.84 -1.46
N GLY A 102 7.56 -16.45 -2.65
CA GLY A 102 8.65 -17.17 -3.28
C GLY A 102 9.75 -16.19 -3.65
N THR A 103 10.95 -16.42 -3.11
CA THR A 103 12.20 -15.75 -3.47
C THR A 103 12.50 -15.85 -4.98
N PRO A 104 13.21 -14.86 -5.57
CA PRO A 104 13.65 -14.92 -6.95
C PRO A 104 14.79 -15.94 -7.07
N SER A 105 14.65 -16.95 -7.93
CA SER A 105 15.78 -17.76 -8.37
C SER A 105 16.44 -17.10 -9.59
N GLU A 106 17.52 -16.36 -9.36
CA GLU A 106 18.48 -16.07 -10.42
C GLU A 106 19.14 -17.38 -10.89
N GLY A 107 19.34 -17.51 -12.21
CA GLY A 107 20.11 -18.60 -12.83
C GLY A 107 21.59 -18.58 -12.42
N PRO A 108 22.42 -19.53 -12.88
CA PRO A 108 22.68 -19.68 -14.31
C PRO A 108 22.92 -21.13 -14.77
N GLY A 109 22.95 -21.36 -16.09
CA GLY A 109 23.69 -22.49 -16.66
C GLY A 109 22.90 -23.39 -17.60
N GLY A 110 23.21 -23.29 -18.89
CA GLY A 110 22.74 -24.21 -19.91
C GLY A 110 23.39 -23.89 -21.24
N LEU A 111 24.73 -24.00 -21.30
CA LEU A 111 25.46 -23.97 -22.56
C LEU A 111 24.93 -25.06 -23.50
N ASN A 112 24.62 -24.60 -24.70
CA ASN A 112 24.44 -25.33 -25.94
C ASN A 112 25.41 -26.52 -26.05
N ARG A 113 24.88 -27.73 -26.30
CA ARG A 113 25.69 -28.84 -26.82
C ARG A 113 25.26 -29.12 -28.26
N SER A 114 26.29 -29.13 -29.10
CA SER A 114 26.37 -29.64 -30.46
C SER A 114 25.77 -31.02 -30.64
#